data_AF-A0A8S2B8C8-F1
#
_entry.id   AF-A0A8S2B8C8-F1
#
_cell.length_a   1.000
_cell.length_b   1.000
_cell.length_c   1.000
_cell.angle_alpha   90.00
_cell.angle_beta   90.00
_cell.angle_gamma   90.00
#
_symmetry.space_group_name_H-M   'P 1'
#
loop_
_entity.id
_entity.type
_entity.pdbx_description
1 polymer ?
#
loop_
_entity_poly.entity_id
_entity_poly.type
_entity_poly.pdbx_seq_one_letter_code
_entity_poly.pdbx_strand_id
1 'polypeptide(L)'
;MASSSYCFGLVLSLAVLLPCLLISASATNYIDAICQRVTDKAFCAKTLNAYPAAASATSQFQAAVATLNLAISYADKCAGFSGNAAKENPNLKTQFAASQDAFVTISKSVKSAASELKVSPDTANYDVMVCSDSIAVVKNSVGKNLDNASKTVMTMTLMMEKLLAIAVGATVAVGGSIRNSLNISFGLNIHKFSLANIVINLGISYANNTGGYAAETAKREPTLKAQFNSCQHEYDGIQLYLRMARGELKESPMSANYDIFRCTDITMYVKDLVGGNRDYASKTFMEMTLQMENLIDVAIGATVALGG
;
A
#
# COMPACT_ATOMS: atom_id res chain seq x y z
N MET A 1 -5.62 48.51 -63.68
CA MET A 1 -6.00 47.13 -63.28
C MET A 1 -4.71 46.32 -63.19
N ALA A 2 -4.37 45.57 -62.15
CA ALA A 2 -4.90 45.37 -60.81
C ALA A 2 -3.69 45.00 -59.91
N SER A 3 -3.79 45.37 -58.63
CA SER A 3 -2.74 45.27 -57.61
C SER A 3 -2.58 43.85 -57.06
N SER A 4 -1.33 43.55 -56.70
CA SER A 4 -0.83 42.46 -55.87
C SER A 4 -1.65 42.21 -54.58
N SER A 5 -1.87 40.94 -54.25
CA SER A 5 -2.00 40.44 -52.86
C SER A 5 -1.94 38.91 -52.82
N TYR A 6 -0.74 38.35 -52.61
CA TYR A 6 -0.51 36.91 -52.40
C TYR A 6 0.31 36.64 -51.13
N CYS A 7 0.00 37.29 -50.00
CA CYS A 7 0.70 37.03 -48.74
C CYS A 7 -0.17 36.88 -47.49
N PHE A 8 -1.50 36.83 -47.60
CA PHE A 8 -2.38 36.74 -46.42
C PHE A 8 -2.98 35.36 -46.13
N GLY A 9 -2.85 34.37 -47.03
CA GLY A 9 -3.47 33.05 -46.85
C GLY A 9 -2.68 32.05 -45.99
N LEU A 10 -1.36 32.23 -45.86
CA LEU A 10 -0.48 31.22 -45.26
C LEU A 10 -0.17 31.48 -43.77
N VAL A 11 -0.40 32.71 -43.29
CA VAL A 11 -0.19 33.08 -41.87
C VAL A 11 -1.42 32.78 -41.01
N LEU A 12 -2.62 32.83 -41.60
CA LEU A 12 -3.88 32.57 -40.90
C LEU A 12 -4.17 31.08 -40.66
N SER A 13 -3.58 30.18 -41.43
CA SER A 13 -3.75 28.72 -41.26
C SER A 13 -2.81 28.14 -40.19
N LEU A 14 -1.69 28.79 -39.88
CA LEU A 14 -0.79 28.39 -38.77
C LEU A 14 -1.27 28.91 -37.40
N ALA A 15 -1.99 30.04 -37.37
CA ALA A 15 -2.47 30.65 -36.12
C ALA A 15 -3.67 29.91 -35.48
N VAL A 16 -4.44 29.15 -36.26
CA VAL A 16 -5.61 28.39 -35.77
C VAL A 16 -5.23 27.04 -35.16
N LEU A 17 -4.05 26.49 -35.48
CA LEU A 17 -3.54 25.24 -34.89
C LEU A 17 -2.66 25.46 -33.65
N LEU A 18 -2.20 26.69 -33.43
CA LEU A 18 -1.35 27.06 -32.28
C LEU A 18 -2.04 26.89 -30.92
N PRO A 19 -3.35 27.14 -30.74
CA PRO A 19 -4.03 26.85 -29.48
C PRO A 19 -4.09 25.35 -29.17
N CYS A 20 -4.08 24.46 -30.18
CA CYS A 20 -4.10 23.01 -29.96
C CYS A 20 -2.75 22.46 -29.50
N LEU A 21 -1.63 23.11 -29.84
CA LEU A 21 -0.30 22.69 -29.43
C LEU A 21 0.09 23.20 -28.03
N LEU A 22 -0.53 24.29 -27.55
CA LEU A 22 -0.23 24.88 -26.24
C LEU A 22 -1.04 24.26 -25.09
N ILE A 23 -2.09 23.47 -25.37
CA ILE A 23 -2.92 22.83 -24.33
C ILE A 23 -2.26 21.53 -23.80
N SER A 24 -1.27 20.96 -24.49
CA SER A 24 -0.70 19.64 -24.13
C SER A 24 0.55 19.67 -23.24
N ALA A 25 1.12 20.85 -22.98
CA ALA A 25 2.34 20.97 -22.17
C ALA A 25 2.08 21.00 -20.65
N SER A 26 0.87 21.39 -20.22
CA SER A 26 0.50 21.43 -18.80
C SER A 26 -0.01 20.08 -18.30
N ALA A 27 -0.84 19.36 -19.06
CA ALA A 27 -1.35 18.06 -18.60
C ALA A 27 -0.28 16.96 -18.45
N THR A 28 0.80 17.06 -19.23
CA THR A 28 1.95 16.15 -19.17
C THR A 28 2.62 16.21 -17.79
N ASN A 29 2.75 17.40 -17.17
CA ASN A 29 3.37 17.52 -15.86
C ASN A 29 2.52 16.91 -14.72
N TYR A 30 1.19 16.94 -14.82
CA TYR A 30 0.29 16.39 -13.81
C TYR A 30 0.23 14.87 -13.90
N ILE A 31 0.13 14.34 -15.13
CA ILE A 31 0.17 12.89 -15.38
C ILE A 31 1.52 12.33 -14.90
N ASP A 32 2.63 13.00 -15.20
CA ASP A 32 3.94 12.58 -14.71
C ASP A 32 3.99 12.58 -13.18
N ALA A 33 3.48 13.63 -12.52
CA ALA A 33 3.44 13.70 -11.06
C ALA A 33 2.64 12.55 -10.43
N ILE A 34 1.53 12.13 -11.06
CA ILE A 34 0.75 10.96 -10.65
C ILE A 34 1.56 9.68 -10.91
N CYS A 35 2.12 9.53 -12.09
CA CYS A 35 2.80 8.30 -12.50
C CYS A 35 4.15 8.08 -11.80
N GLN A 36 4.80 9.12 -11.27
CA GLN A 36 5.96 8.94 -10.39
C GLN A 36 5.63 8.24 -9.07
N ARG A 37 4.34 8.18 -8.70
CA ARG A 37 3.86 7.53 -7.46
C ARG A 37 3.40 6.08 -7.67
N VAL A 38 3.55 5.53 -8.86
CA VAL A 38 3.18 4.14 -9.17
C VAL A 38 4.38 3.30 -9.61
N THR A 39 4.26 1.98 -9.46
CA THR A 39 5.29 1.04 -9.92
C THR A 39 5.32 0.94 -11.45
N ASP A 40 4.17 0.73 -12.10
CA ASP A 40 4.07 0.61 -13.56
C ASP A 40 3.83 1.98 -14.21
N LYS A 41 4.90 2.77 -14.28
CA LYS A 41 4.87 4.15 -14.80
C LYS A 41 4.41 4.22 -16.25
N ALA A 42 4.84 3.25 -17.08
CA ALA A 42 4.51 3.19 -18.49
C ALA A 42 3.01 2.92 -18.71
N PHE A 43 2.44 1.96 -17.96
CA PHE A 43 1.01 1.72 -17.99
C PHE A 43 0.21 2.94 -17.51
N CYS A 44 0.65 3.59 -16.43
CA CYS A 44 0.01 4.80 -15.91
C CYS A 44 -0.01 5.91 -16.96
N ALA A 45 1.14 6.27 -17.51
CA ALA A 45 1.23 7.35 -18.50
C ALA A 45 0.40 7.02 -19.75
N LYS A 46 0.48 5.78 -20.26
CA LYS A 46 -0.33 5.36 -21.40
C LYS A 46 -1.83 5.46 -21.11
N THR A 47 -2.25 5.03 -19.92
CA THR A 47 -3.66 5.02 -19.52
C THR A 47 -4.21 6.43 -19.37
N LEU A 48 -3.50 7.31 -18.67
CA LEU A 48 -3.97 8.68 -18.40
C LEU A 48 -3.89 9.58 -19.64
N ASN A 49 -2.86 9.45 -20.48
CA ASN A 49 -2.79 10.19 -21.74
C ASN A 49 -3.90 9.77 -22.72
N ALA A 50 -4.34 8.51 -22.67
CA ALA A 50 -5.45 8.02 -23.48
C ALA A 50 -6.83 8.38 -22.90
N TYR A 51 -6.90 8.92 -21.68
CA TYR A 51 -8.15 9.28 -21.03
C TYR A 51 -8.39 10.80 -21.13
N PRO A 52 -9.33 11.26 -21.98
CA PRO A 52 -9.43 12.68 -22.32
C PRO A 52 -9.55 13.62 -21.12
N ALA A 53 -10.31 13.26 -20.09
CA ALA A 53 -10.49 14.12 -18.91
C ALA A 53 -9.21 14.30 -18.08
N ALA A 54 -8.29 13.32 -18.09
CA ALA A 54 -6.98 13.46 -17.46
C ALA A 54 -6.01 14.22 -18.38
N ALA A 55 -6.01 13.90 -19.68
CA ALA A 55 -5.15 14.53 -20.68
C ALA A 55 -5.48 16.02 -20.92
N SER A 56 -6.70 16.46 -20.63
CA SER A 56 -7.11 17.87 -20.74
C SER A 56 -7.14 18.60 -19.40
N ALA A 57 -6.65 17.99 -18.32
CA ALA A 57 -6.69 18.59 -16.99
C ALA A 57 -5.79 19.84 -16.93
N THR A 58 -6.29 20.92 -16.34
CA THR A 58 -5.55 22.18 -16.21
C THR A 58 -4.97 22.39 -14.81
N SER A 59 -5.12 21.39 -13.93
CA SER A 59 -4.52 21.38 -12.59
C SER A 59 -4.28 19.95 -12.10
N GLN A 60 -3.34 19.83 -11.16
CA GLN A 60 -3.04 18.55 -10.48
C GLN A 60 -4.29 17.94 -9.83
N PHE A 61 -5.12 18.77 -9.20
CA PHE A 61 -6.37 18.33 -8.58
C PHE A 61 -7.36 17.79 -9.61
N GLN A 62 -7.54 18.46 -10.75
CA GLN A 62 -8.40 17.97 -11.82
C GLN A 62 -7.89 16.66 -12.42
N ALA A 63 -6.58 16.52 -12.62
CA ALA A 63 -5.98 15.28 -13.11
C ALA A 63 -6.21 14.12 -12.13
N ALA A 64 -6.09 14.38 -10.82
CA ALA A 64 -6.37 13.40 -9.79
C ALA A 64 -7.86 12.99 -9.74
N VAL A 65 -8.79 13.95 -9.77
CA VAL A 65 -10.23 13.66 -9.84
C VAL A 65 -10.60 12.88 -11.10
N ALA A 66 -10.04 13.25 -12.26
CA ALA A 66 -10.24 12.51 -13.51
C ALA A 66 -9.75 11.07 -13.39
N THR A 67 -8.61 10.85 -12.73
CA THR A 67 -8.08 9.51 -12.46
C THR A 67 -9.01 8.68 -11.58
N LEU A 68 -9.56 9.28 -10.51
CA LEU A 68 -10.55 8.60 -9.64
C LEU A 68 -11.82 8.26 -10.42
N ASN A 69 -12.31 9.16 -11.26
CA ASN A 69 -13.49 8.92 -12.11
C ASN A 69 -13.27 7.79 -13.13
N LEU A 70 -12.06 7.64 -13.66
CA LEU A 70 -11.70 6.50 -14.49
C LEU A 70 -11.82 5.17 -13.71
N ALA A 71 -11.29 5.12 -12.50
CA ALA A 71 -11.38 3.94 -11.64
C ALA A 71 -12.84 3.62 -11.26
N ILE A 72 -13.64 4.62 -10.92
CA ILE A 72 -15.09 4.49 -10.65
C ILE A 72 -15.82 3.88 -11.86
N SER A 73 -15.63 4.46 -13.04
CA SER A 73 -16.28 3.99 -14.27
C SER A 73 -15.93 2.53 -14.58
N TYR A 74 -14.67 2.16 -14.37
CA TYR A 74 -14.24 0.79 -14.57
C TYR A 74 -14.81 -0.18 -13.52
N ALA A 75 -14.88 0.23 -12.25
CA ALA A 75 -15.51 -0.56 -11.19
C ALA A 75 -17.01 -0.80 -11.48
N ASP A 76 -17.74 0.24 -11.91
CA ASP A 76 -19.16 0.13 -12.30
C ASP A 76 -19.33 -0.85 -13.48
N LYS A 77 -18.41 -0.82 -14.47
CA LYS A 77 -18.37 -1.80 -15.56
C LYS A 77 -18.15 -3.23 -15.06
N CYS A 78 -17.23 -3.43 -14.10
CA CYS A 78 -16.97 -4.74 -13.50
C CYS A 78 -18.17 -5.28 -12.73
N ALA A 79 -18.85 -4.42 -11.97
CA ALA A 79 -20.07 -4.75 -11.26
C ALA A 79 -21.18 -5.18 -12.23
N GLY A 80 -21.39 -4.41 -13.31
CA GLY A 80 -22.38 -4.73 -14.34
C GLY A 80 -22.13 -6.08 -15.02
N PHE A 81 -20.88 -6.38 -15.37
CA PHE A 81 -20.52 -7.68 -15.94
C PHE A 81 -20.79 -8.83 -14.96
N SER A 82 -20.34 -8.68 -13.72
CA SER A 82 -20.52 -9.72 -12.69
C SER A 82 -22.00 -9.97 -12.39
N GLY A 83 -22.82 -8.92 -12.33
CA GLY A 83 -24.26 -9.06 -12.14
C GLY A 83 -24.98 -9.74 -13.31
N ASN A 84 -24.52 -9.55 -14.54
CA ASN A 84 -25.03 -10.28 -15.70
C ASN A 84 -24.60 -11.75 -15.67
N ALA A 85 -23.33 -12.03 -15.37
CA ALA A 85 -22.81 -13.39 -15.21
C ALA A 85 -23.58 -14.17 -14.13
N ALA A 86 -23.97 -13.51 -13.03
CA ALA A 86 -24.78 -14.13 -11.97
C ALA A 86 -26.18 -14.58 -12.45
N LYS A 87 -26.76 -13.87 -13.44
CA LYS A 87 -28.06 -14.24 -14.04
C LYS A 87 -27.92 -15.37 -15.03
N GLU A 88 -26.84 -15.34 -15.82
CA GLU A 88 -26.59 -16.28 -16.92
C GLU A 88 -26.02 -17.63 -16.44
N ASN A 89 -25.36 -17.66 -15.28
CA ASN A 89 -24.78 -18.88 -14.72
C ASN A 89 -25.33 -19.21 -13.31
N PRO A 90 -26.42 -19.98 -13.22
CA PRO A 90 -27.04 -20.35 -11.95
C PRO A 90 -26.10 -21.09 -10.98
N ASN A 91 -25.16 -21.89 -11.51
CA ASN A 91 -24.23 -22.69 -10.70
C ASN A 91 -23.17 -21.85 -9.99
N LEU A 92 -22.87 -20.65 -10.51
CA LEU A 92 -21.91 -19.70 -9.94
C LEU A 92 -22.55 -18.38 -9.50
N LYS A 93 -23.87 -18.38 -9.34
CA LYS A 93 -24.64 -17.18 -9.06
C LYS A 93 -24.15 -16.44 -7.80
N THR A 94 -23.84 -17.18 -6.73
CA THR A 94 -23.40 -16.57 -5.46
C THR A 94 -22.00 -15.97 -5.58
N GLN A 95 -21.10 -16.61 -6.30
CA GLN A 95 -19.73 -16.13 -6.55
C GLN A 95 -19.75 -14.85 -7.40
N PHE A 96 -20.58 -14.81 -8.44
CA PHE A 96 -20.73 -13.63 -9.28
C PHE A 96 -21.48 -12.49 -8.57
N ALA A 97 -22.46 -12.78 -7.72
CA ALA A 97 -23.11 -11.78 -6.88
C ALA A 97 -22.12 -11.17 -5.86
N ALA A 98 -21.31 -11.99 -5.19
CA ALA A 98 -20.26 -11.49 -4.31
C ALA A 98 -19.24 -10.62 -5.05
N SER A 99 -18.90 -10.99 -6.29
CA SER A 99 -18.01 -10.20 -7.14
C SER A 99 -18.65 -8.86 -7.53
N GLN A 100 -19.94 -8.86 -7.88
CA GLN A 100 -20.71 -7.64 -8.16
C GLN A 100 -20.70 -6.70 -6.96
N ASP A 101 -21.05 -7.20 -5.78
CA ASP A 101 -21.11 -6.41 -4.55
C ASP A 101 -19.74 -5.81 -4.20
N ALA A 102 -18.67 -6.59 -4.34
CA ALA A 102 -17.31 -6.10 -4.14
C ALA A 102 -16.95 -4.94 -5.10
N PHE A 103 -17.30 -5.04 -6.40
CA PHE A 103 -17.05 -3.94 -7.34
C PHE A 103 -17.93 -2.71 -7.05
N VAL A 104 -19.16 -2.89 -6.57
CA VAL A 104 -20.01 -1.78 -6.11
C VAL A 104 -19.37 -1.08 -4.91
N THR A 105 -18.80 -1.84 -3.97
CA THR A 105 -18.06 -1.29 -2.83
C THR A 105 -16.86 -0.48 -3.30
N ILE A 106 -16.06 -1.00 -4.23
CA ILE A 106 -14.93 -0.25 -4.82
C ILE A 106 -15.41 1.06 -5.43
N SER A 107 -16.47 1.03 -6.23
CA SER A 107 -17.05 2.23 -6.85
C SER A 107 -17.46 3.27 -5.79
N LYS A 108 -18.12 2.85 -4.71
CA LYS A 108 -18.53 3.74 -3.61
C LYS A 108 -17.33 4.33 -2.86
N SER A 109 -16.34 3.51 -2.51
CA SER A 109 -15.13 3.97 -1.82
C SER A 109 -14.34 4.97 -2.66
N VAL A 110 -14.17 4.72 -3.97
CA VAL A 110 -13.48 5.68 -4.84
C VAL A 110 -14.30 6.95 -5.07
N LYS A 111 -15.64 6.86 -5.09
CA LYS A 111 -16.54 8.05 -5.09
C LYS A 111 -16.37 8.89 -3.81
N SER A 112 -16.29 8.23 -2.65
CA SER A 112 -15.99 8.87 -1.37
C SER A 112 -14.66 9.60 -1.44
N ALA A 113 -13.59 8.91 -1.87
CA ALA A 113 -12.27 9.50 -2.07
C ALA A 113 -12.29 10.74 -2.97
N ALA A 114 -13.01 10.71 -4.09
CA ALA A 114 -13.11 11.85 -5.00
C ALA A 114 -13.79 13.07 -4.35
N SER A 115 -14.77 12.84 -3.47
CA SER A 115 -15.48 13.91 -2.75
C SER A 115 -14.63 14.54 -1.64
N GLU A 116 -13.79 13.72 -0.98
CA GLU A 116 -12.95 14.16 0.13
C GLU A 116 -11.60 14.72 -0.30
N LEU A 117 -11.17 14.44 -1.54
CA LEU A 117 -9.83 14.74 -2.05
C LEU A 117 -9.37 16.18 -1.81
N LYS A 118 -10.29 17.15 -1.84
CA LYS A 118 -9.98 18.57 -1.63
C LYS A 118 -9.82 18.91 -0.14
N VAL A 119 -10.52 18.21 0.72
CA VAL A 119 -10.63 18.47 2.16
C VAL A 119 -9.58 17.67 2.93
N SER A 120 -9.45 16.39 2.62
CA SER A 120 -8.50 15.46 3.25
C SER A 120 -7.94 14.47 2.20
N PRO A 121 -6.82 14.82 1.53
CA PRO A 121 -6.11 13.89 0.65
C PRO A 121 -5.69 12.58 1.34
N ASP A 122 -5.45 12.60 2.66
CA ASP A 122 -5.11 11.41 3.45
C ASP A 122 -6.32 10.46 3.59
N THR A 123 -7.51 10.99 3.90
CA THR A 123 -8.73 10.17 3.98
C THR A 123 -9.10 9.64 2.60
N ALA A 124 -9.02 10.48 1.56
CA ALA A 124 -9.24 10.06 0.19
C ALA A 124 -8.25 8.96 -0.24
N ASN A 125 -6.97 9.05 0.18
CA ASN A 125 -6.01 7.98 -0.07
C ASN A 125 -6.44 6.67 0.60
N TYR A 126 -6.78 6.72 1.90
CA TYR A 126 -7.25 5.56 2.65
C TYR A 126 -8.46 4.87 2.01
N ASP A 127 -9.44 5.65 1.55
CA ASP A 127 -10.65 5.14 0.86
C ASP A 127 -10.32 4.38 -0.44
N VAL A 128 -9.33 4.82 -1.20
CA VAL A 128 -8.88 4.07 -2.38
C VAL A 128 -8.14 2.80 -1.97
N MET A 129 -7.38 2.85 -0.88
CA MET A 129 -6.56 1.74 -0.43
C MET A 129 -7.36 0.55 0.13
N VAL A 130 -8.43 0.81 0.86
CA VAL A 130 -9.32 -0.25 1.39
C VAL A 130 -10.02 -1.03 0.27
N CYS A 131 -10.05 -0.51 -0.95
CA CYS A 131 -10.57 -1.24 -2.12
C CYS A 131 -9.81 -2.55 -2.40
N SER A 132 -8.58 -2.71 -1.89
CA SER A 132 -7.81 -3.96 -1.99
C SER A 132 -8.52 -5.17 -1.34
N ASP A 133 -9.28 -4.95 -0.27
CA ASP A 133 -10.06 -6.01 0.39
C ASP A 133 -11.18 -6.52 -0.53
N SER A 134 -11.87 -5.59 -1.19
CA SER A 134 -12.91 -5.92 -2.17
C SER A 134 -12.33 -6.66 -3.38
N ILE A 135 -11.13 -6.29 -3.84
CA ILE A 135 -10.42 -7.05 -4.88
C ILE A 135 -10.14 -8.49 -4.41
N ALA A 136 -9.70 -8.68 -3.16
CA ALA A 136 -9.44 -10.01 -2.61
C ALA A 136 -10.71 -10.86 -2.58
N VAL A 137 -11.86 -10.27 -2.22
CA VAL A 137 -13.17 -10.93 -2.28
C VAL A 137 -13.48 -11.43 -3.69
N VAL A 138 -13.30 -10.60 -4.73
CA VAL A 138 -13.55 -11.01 -6.11
C VAL A 138 -12.63 -12.18 -6.48
N LYS A 139 -11.33 -12.09 -6.17
CA LYS A 139 -10.36 -13.13 -6.52
C LYS A 139 -10.65 -14.46 -5.84
N ASN A 140 -11.07 -14.43 -4.58
CA ASN A 140 -11.45 -15.62 -3.85
C ASN A 140 -12.75 -16.23 -4.36
N SER A 141 -13.68 -15.39 -4.84
CA SER A 141 -14.99 -15.82 -5.34
C SER A 141 -14.90 -16.54 -6.68
N VAL A 142 -14.11 -16.02 -7.63
CA VAL A 142 -14.07 -16.56 -9.00
C VAL A 142 -12.72 -17.14 -9.44
N GLY A 143 -11.65 -16.95 -8.68
CA GLY A 143 -10.28 -17.25 -9.12
C GLY A 143 -9.94 -18.73 -9.32
N LYS A 144 -10.73 -19.65 -8.75
CA LYS A 144 -10.56 -21.09 -8.96
C LYS A 144 -11.43 -21.65 -10.09
N ASN A 145 -12.33 -20.83 -10.64
CA ASN A 145 -13.30 -21.28 -11.62
C ASN A 145 -12.69 -21.23 -13.02
N LEU A 146 -12.97 -22.24 -13.84
CA LEU A 146 -12.36 -22.39 -15.17
C LEU A 146 -13.22 -21.85 -16.32
N ASP A 147 -14.45 -21.43 -16.03
CA ASP A 147 -15.39 -20.92 -17.03
C ASP A 147 -14.98 -19.54 -17.57
N ASN A 148 -15.48 -19.21 -18.76
CA ASN A 148 -15.10 -17.98 -19.46
C ASN A 148 -15.55 -16.70 -18.73
N ALA A 149 -16.70 -16.72 -18.05
CA ALA A 149 -17.17 -15.55 -17.31
C ALA A 149 -16.28 -15.29 -16.10
N SER A 150 -15.90 -16.33 -15.34
CA SER A 150 -14.95 -16.20 -14.22
C SER A 150 -13.57 -15.70 -14.67
N LYS A 151 -13.03 -16.21 -15.78
CA LYS A 151 -11.77 -15.72 -16.37
C LYS A 151 -11.87 -14.25 -16.82
N THR A 152 -13.02 -13.86 -17.35
CA THR A 152 -13.29 -12.47 -17.74
C THR A 152 -13.32 -11.56 -16.51
N VAL A 153 -14.08 -11.94 -15.47
CA VAL A 153 -14.11 -11.22 -14.19
C VAL A 153 -12.68 -11.09 -13.64
N MET A 154 -11.90 -12.17 -13.62
CA MET A 154 -10.51 -12.13 -13.12
C MET A 154 -9.63 -11.17 -13.92
N THR A 155 -9.76 -11.15 -15.25
CA THR A 155 -9.02 -10.21 -16.11
C THR A 155 -9.41 -8.77 -15.80
N MET A 156 -10.71 -8.51 -15.61
CA MET A 156 -11.21 -7.21 -15.20
C MET A 156 -10.69 -6.83 -13.80
N THR A 157 -10.65 -7.77 -12.85
CA THR A 157 -10.10 -7.55 -11.51
C THR A 157 -8.63 -7.13 -11.55
N LEU A 158 -7.81 -7.78 -12.38
CA LEU A 158 -6.38 -7.43 -12.53
C LEU A 158 -6.21 -6.02 -13.13
N MET A 159 -7.07 -5.64 -14.08
CA MET A 159 -7.07 -4.27 -14.62
C MET A 159 -7.53 -3.25 -13.57
N MET A 160 -8.57 -3.59 -12.78
CA MET A 160 -9.07 -2.74 -11.70
C MET A 160 -7.98 -2.49 -10.65
N GLU A 161 -7.20 -3.52 -10.29
CA GLU A 161 -6.04 -3.37 -9.41
C GLU A 161 -5.02 -2.35 -9.95
N LYS A 162 -4.70 -2.42 -11.25
CA LYS A 162 -3.80 -1.43 -11.85
C LYS A 162 -4.39 -0.02 -11.82
N LEU A 163 -5.70 0.12 -12.04
CA LEU A 163 -6.37 1.42 -11.96
C LEU A 163 -6.42 1.96 -10.53
N LEU A 164 -6.63 1.12 -9.52
CA LEU A 164 -6.55 1.50 -8.11
C LEU A 164 -5.13 1.98 -7.75
N ALA A 165 -4.08 1.36 -8.32
CA ALA A 165 -2.71 1.81 -8.10
C ALA A 165 -2.49 3.24 -8.60
N ILE A 166 -3.03 3.53 -9.79
CA ILE A 166 -3.01 4.89 -10.37
C ILE A 166 -3.84 5.85 -9.52
N ALA A 167 -5.01 5.41 -9.02
CA ALA A 167 -5.86 6.20 -8.14
C ALA A 167 -5.16 6.57 -6.81
N VAL A 168 -4.43 5.64 -6.19
CA VAL A 168 -3.58 5.94 -5.02
C VAL A 168 -2.50 6.95 -5.40
N GLY A 169 -1.82 6.74 -6.53
CA GLY A 169 -0.83 7.69 -7.03
C GLY A 169 -1.41 9.10 -7.19
N ALA A 170 -2.64 9.20 -7.68
CA ALA A 170 -3.37 10.46 -7.83
C ALA A 170 -3.64 11.14 -6.48
N THR A 171 -4.12 10.41 -5.49
CA THR A 171 -4.35 10.96 -4.13
C THR A 171 -3.06 11.44 -3.47
N VAL A 172 -1.95 10.70 -3.64
CA VAL A 172 -0.64 11.09 -3.10
C VAL A 172 -0.12 12.35 -3.79
N ALA A 173 -0.34 12.46 -5.10
CA ALA A 173 0.16 13.57 -5.89
C ALA A 173 -0.53 14.91 -5.58
N VAL A 174 -1.64 14.91 -4.83
CA VAL A 174 -2.33 16.10 -4.32
C VAL A 174 -2.19 16.28 -2.80
N GLY A 175 -1.32 15.52 -2.14
CA GLY A 175 -0.99 15.69 -0.72
C GLY A 175 -1.34 14.51 0.19
N GLY A 176 -1.86 13.40 -0.35
CA GLY A 176 -2.06 12.18 0.43
C GLY A 176 -0.73 11.54 0.85
N SER A 177 -0.68 10.97 2.05
CA SER A 177 0.51 10.39 2.64
C SER A 177 0.73 8.94 2.20
N ILE A 178 2.00 8.59 1.97
CA ILE A 178 2.42 7.23 1.68
C ILE A 178 2.34 6.31 2.92
N ARG A 179 2.06 6.85 4.11
CA ARG A 179 1.87 6.06 5.34
C ARG A 179 0.78 4.98 5.19
N ASN A 180 -0.21 5.23 4.31
CA ASN A 180 -1.19 4.29 3.76
C ASN A 180 -0.62 3.14 2.89
N SER A 181 0.34 3.45 2.00
CA SER A 181 0.42 3.00 0.59
C SER A 181 0.89 1.58 0.29
N LEU A 182 1.02 0.68 1.26
CA LEU A 182 1.58 -0.64 0.98
C LEU A 182 0.58 -1.67 0.42
N ASN A 183 -0.50 -1.27 -0.29
CA ASN A 183 -1.64 -2.17 -0.47
C ASN A 183 -2.30 -2.24 -1.86
N ILE A 184 -1.53 -2.28 -2.97
CA ILE A 184 -2.14 -2.54 -4.29
C ILE A 184 -1.40 -3.60 -5.14
N SER A 185 -2.11 -4.71 -5.33
CA SER A 185 -1.99 -5.77 -6.34
C SER A 185 -1.00 -6.91 -6.10
N PHE A 186 -1.53 -8.10 -6.38
CA PHE A 186 -1.07 -9.50 -6.26
C PHE A 186 0.42 -9.88 -6.41
N GLY A 187 1.33 -8.95 -6.73
CA GLY A 187 2.77 -9.10 -6.44
C GLY A 187 3.13 -8.76 -4.99
N LEU A 188 2.29 -7.99 -4.29
CA LEU A 188 2.56 -7.48 -2.95
C LEU A 188 2.34 -8.48 -1.82
N ASN A 189 1.62 -9.59 -1.98
CA ASN A 189 1.60 -10.60 -0.91
C ASN A 189 3.00 -11.18 -0.72
N ILE A 190 3.71 -11.51 -1.80
CA ILE A 190 5.11 -11.99 -1.72
C ILE A 190 6.02 -10.91 -1.13
N HIS A 191 5.88 -9.65 -1.52
CA HIS A 191 6.72 -8.56 -1.01
C HIS A 191 6.38 -8.09 0.41
N LYS A 192 5.13 -8.14 0.85
CA LYS A 192 4.71 -7.86 2.23
C LYS A 192 5.10 -9.00 3.17
N PHE A 193 4.87 -10.25 2.77
CA PHE A 193 5.43 -11.40 3.48
C PHE A 193 6.95 -11.32 3.52
N SER A 194 7.60 -10.85 2.44
CA SER A 194 9.04 -10.59 2.44
C SER A 194 9.41 -9.46 3.40
N LEU A 195 8.67 -8.35 3.46
CA LEU A 195 8.97 -7.24 4.36
C LEU A 195 8.78 -7.65 5.82
N ALA A 196 7.63 -8.24 6.17
CA ALA A 196 7.38 -8.77 7.50
C ALA A 196 8.45 -9.81 7.88
N ASN A 197 8.81 -10.74 6.98
CA ASN A 197 9.92 -11.66 7.22
C ASN A 197 11.27 -10.97 7.39
N ILE A 198 11.58 -9.94 6.59
CA ILE A 198 12.84 -9.19 6.70
C ILE A 198 12.91 -8.51 8.07
N VAL A 199 11.85 -7.80 8.47
CA VAL A 199 11.80 -7.09 9.75
C VAL A 199 11.85 -8.07 10.92
N ILE A 200 11.11 -9.19 10.86
CA ILE A 200 11.15 -10.23 11.89
C ILE A 200 12.54 -10.87 11.97
N ASN A 201 13.19 -11.18 10.83
CA ASN A 201 14.55 -11.71 10.84
C ASN A 201 15.58 -10.71 11.37
N LEU A 202 15.41 -9.42 11.05
CA LEU A 202 16.23 -8.35 11.61
C LEU A 202 16.03 -8.28 13.13
N GLY A 203 14.79 -8.34 13.61
CA GLY A 203 14.46 -8.41 15.03
C GLY A 203 15.08 -9.62 15.73
N ILE A 204 15.04 -10.81 15.13
CA ILE A 204 15.67 -12.04 15.67
C ILE A 204 17.19 -11.83 15.81
N SER A 205 17.83 -11.29 14.78
CA SER A 205 19.28 -11.03 14.78
C SER A 205 19.64 -9.96 15.81
N TYR A 206 18.84 -8.91 15.91
CA TYR A 206 19.04 -7.81 16.83
C TYR A 206 18.88 -8.29 18.28
N ALA A 207 17.81 -9.03 18.58
CA ALA A 207 17.58 -9.64 19.88
C ALA A 207 18.74 -10.56 20.30
N ASN A 208 19.28 -11.36 19.37
CA ASN A 208 20.46 -12.19 19.62
C ASN A 208 21.68 -11.37 20.05
N ASN A 209 21.95 -10.28 19.33
CA ASN A 209 23.10 -9.42 19.60
C ASN A 209 22.93 -8.69 20.94
N THR A 210 21.72 -8.22 21.24
CA THR A 210 21.42 -7.55 22.52
C THR A 210 21.51 -8.52 23.69
N GLY A 211 20.96 -9.74 23.58
CA GLY A 211 21.16 -10.79 24.58
C GLY A 211 22.64 -11.13 24.78
N GLY A 212 23.42 -11.19 23.70
CA GLY A 212 24.88 -11.39 23.77
C GLY A 212 25.61 -10.27 24.49
N TYR A 213 25.22 -9.01 24.27
CA TYR A 213 25.73 -7.87 25.03
C TYR A 213 25.42 -8.01 26.53
N ALA A 214 24.20 -8.41 26.89
CA ALA A 214 23.82 -8.63 28.28
C ALA A 214 24.67 -9.73 28.93
N ALA A 215 24.83 -10.87 28.25
CA ALA A 215 25.64 -11.99 28.72
C ALA A 215 27.10 -11.59 28.95
N GLU A 216 27.67 -10.78 28.05
CA GLU A 216 29.05 -10.32 28.19
C GLU A 216 29.20 -9.28 29.30
N THR A 217 28.24 -8.38 29.44
CA THR A 217 28.20 -7.40 30.54
C THR A 217 28.10 -8.09 31.89
N ALA A 218 27.30 -9.15 32.01
CA ALA A 218 27.17 -9.94 33.24
C ALA A 218 28.49 -10.58 33.70
N LYS A 219 29.44 -10.84 32.79
CA LYS A 219 30.79 -11.32 33.13
C LYS A 219 31.70 -10.20 33.61
N ARG A 220 31.55 -9.00 33.04
CA ARG A 220 32.43 -7.85 33.28
C ARG A 220 32.01 -7.00 34.47
N GLU A 221 30.72 -6.99 34.81
CA GLU A 221 30.12 -6.16 35.86
C GLU A 221 29.54 -7.05 36.98
N PRO A 222 30.34 -7.48 37.98
CA PRO A 222 29.90 -8.42 39.01
C PRO A 222 28.69 -7.93 39.83
N THR A 223 28.57 -6.61 40.03
CA THR A 223 27.49 -5.98 40.79
C THR A 223 26.16 -5.98 40.05
N LEU A 224 26.17 -6.04 38.71
CA LEU A 224 24.97 -6.03 37.86
C LEU A 224 24.72 -7.41 37.21
N LYS A 225 25.56 -8.41 37.52
CA LYS A 225 25.52 -9.74 36.92
C LYS A 225 24.13 -10.38 36.94
N ALA A 226 23.41 -10.30 38.05
CA ALA A 226 22.08 -10.87 38.16
C ALA A 226 21.08 -10.18 37.22
N GLN A 227 21.07 -8.84 37.18
CA GLN A 227 20.21 -8.07 36.30
C GLN A 227 20.49 -8.38 34.83
N PHE A 228 21.77 -8.38 34.42
CA PHE A 228 22.12 -8.65 33.03
C PHE A 228 21.92 -10.12 32.62
N ASN A 229 22.02 -11.08 33.53
CA ASN A 229 21.59 -12.46 33.26
C ASN A 229 20.07 -12.54 33.04
N SER A 230 19.27 -11.81 33.83
CA SER A 230 17.82 -11.71 33.59
C SER A 230 17.54 -11.05 32.25
N CYS A 231 18.19 -9.94 31.92
CA CYS A 231 18.04 -9.30 30.61
C CYS A 231 18.42 -10.21 29.45
N GLN A 232 19.48 -11.03 29.57
CA GLN A 232 19.81 -12.03 28.57
C GLN A 232 18.64 -13.00 28.37
N HIS A 233 18.10 -13.55 29.46
CA HIS A 233 16.98 -14.48 29.41
C HIS A 233 15.74 -13.89 28.73
N GLU A 234 15.43 -12.62 29.02
CA GLU A 234 14.34 -11.90 28.38
C GLU A 234 14.56 -11.73 26.87
N TYR A 235 15.79 -11.43 26.44
CA TYR A 235 16.11 -11.33 25.01
C TYR A 235 16.09 -12.69 24.29
N ASP A 236 16.43 -13.78 24.98
CA ASP A 236 16.19 -15.14 24.45
C ASP A 236 14.68 -15.40 24.27
N GLY A 237 13.84 -14.88 25.17
CA GLY A 237 12.39 -14.89 25.07
C GLY A 237 11.86 -14.09 23.86
N ILE A 238 12.30 -12.84 23.69
CA ILE A 238 11.98 -12.02 22.50
C ILE A 238 12.37 -12.76 21.22
N GLN A 239 13.56 -13.35 21.18
CA GLN A 239 14.04 -14.10 20.04
C GLN A 239 13.14 -15.31 19.72
N LEU A 240 12.67 -16.02 20.75
CA LEU A 240 11.75 -17.14 20.60
C LEU A 240 10.41 -16.69 19.99
N TYR A 241 9.77 -15.67 20.55
CA TYR A 241 8.49 -15.15 20.06
C TYR A 241 8.59 -14.67 18.61
N LEU A 242 9.67 -13.97 18.24
CA LEU A 242 9.88 -13.58 16.85
C LEU A 242 10.07 -14.77 15.90
N ARG A 243 10.69 -15.87 16.35
CA ARG A 243 10.79 -17.10 15.55
C ARG A 243 9.44 -17.80 15.37
N MET A 244 8.61 -17.81 16.42
CA MET A 244 7.24 -18.34 16.35
C MET A 244 6.40 -17.52 15.38
N ALA A 245 6.41 -16.19 15.56
CA ALA A 245 5.75 -15.26 14.65
C ALA A 245 6.16 -15.48 13.20
N ARG A 246 7.46 -15.65 12.93
CA ARG A 246 7.96 -15.95 11.59
C ARG A 246 7.42 -17.26 11.02
N GLY A 247 7.34 -18.32 11.84
CA GLY A 247 6.87 -19.64 11.45
C GLY A 247 5.38 -19.62 11.08
N GLU A 248 4.60 -18.87 11.84
CA GLU A 248 3.14 -18.83 11.70
C GLU A 248 2.66 -17.75 10.73
N LEU A 249 3.51 -16.76 10.42
CA LEU A 249 3.17 -15.58 9.62
C LEU A 249 2.35 -15.89 8.37
N LYS A 250 2.77 -16.90 7.60
CA LYS A 250 2.14 -17.27 6.33
C LYS A 250 0.76 -17.89 6.50
N GLU A 251 0.53 -18.58 7.61
CA GLU A 251 -0.70 -19.34 7.89
C GLU A 251 -1.68 -18.51 8.71
N SER A 252 -1.19 -17.75 9.69
CA SER A 252 -1.96 -16.88 10.56
C SER A 252 -1.17 -15.62 10.90
N PRO A 253 -1.31 -14.54 10.09
CA PRO A 253 -0.75 -13.23 10.41
C PRO A 253 -1.17 -12.70 11.78
N MET A 254 -2.38 -13.06 12.26
CA MET A 254 -2.91 -12.69 13.56
C MET A 254 -2.20 -13.39 14.71
N SER A 255 -1.91 -14.69 14.57
CA SER A 255 -1.11 -15.43 15.55
C SER A 255 0.31 -14.85 15.60
N ALA A 256 0.89 -14.58 14.43
CA ALA A 256 2.20 -13.96 14.34
C ALA A 256 2.24 -12.55 14.95
N ASN A 257 1.21 -11.74 14.75
CA ASN A 257 1.09 -10.42 15.37
C ASN A 257 1.01 -10.53 16.89
N TYR A 258 0.22 -11.47 17.41
CA TYR A 258 0.10 -11.73 18.84
C TYR A 258 1.46 -12.10 19.49
N ASP A 259 2.23 -12.97 18.85
CA ASP A 259 3.57 -13.34 19.32
C ASP A 259 4.53 -12.13 19.32
N ILE A 260 4.48 -11.29 18.27
CA ILE A 260 5.30 -10.07 18.21
C ILE A 260 4.87 -9.11 19.32
N PHE A 261 3.57 -8.96 19.58
CA PHE A 261 3.04 -8.06 20.60
C PHE A 261 3.55 -8.42 22.00
N ARG A 262 3.71 -9.71 22.31
CA ARG A 262 4.30 -10.16 23.58
C ARG A 262 5.73 -9.67 23.79
N CYS A 263 6.47 -9.35 22.73
CA CYS A 263 7.81 -8.80 22.85
C CYS A 263 7.80 -7.41 23.53
N THR A 264 6.72 -6.65 23.41
CA THR A 264 6.56 -5.33 24.03
C THR A 264 6.49 -5.42 25.55
N ASP A 265 5.80 -6.43 26.09
CA ASP A 265 5.75 -6.67 27.53
C ASP A 265 7.15 -7.01 28.08
N ILE A 266 7.91 -7.78 27.30
CA ILE A 266 9.28 -8.17 27.67
C ILE A 266 10.22 -6.98 27.66
N THR A 267 10.15 -6.09 26.65
CA THR A 267 10.99 -4.88 26.65
C THR A 267 10.65 -3.95 27.80
N MET A 268 9.38 -3.85 28.20
CA MET A 268 8.99 -3.14 29.41
C MET A 268 9.65 -3.72 30.66
N TYR A 269 9.61 -5.04 30.84
CA TYR A 269 10.25 -5.70 31.97
C TYR A 269 11.78 -5.50 31.97
N VAL A 270 12.43 -5.56 30.80
CA VAL A 270 13.86 -5.24 30.66
C VAL A 270 14.18 -3.82 31.12
N LYS A 271 13.33 -2.84 30.78
CA LYS A 271 13.51 -1.45 31.21
C LYS A 271 13.39 -1.32 32.73
N ASP A 272 12.51 -2.08 33.37
CA ASP A 272 12.40 -2.09 34.84
C ASP A 272 13.63 -2.71 35.51
N LEU A 273 14.25 -3.72 34.89
CA LEU A 273 15.44 -4.38 35.43
C LEU A 273 16.68 -3.47 35.49
N VAL A 274 16.90 -2.64 34.47
CA VAL A 274 18.15 -1.86 34.34
C VAL A 274 17.97 -0.35 34.16
N GLY A 275 16.75 0.15 33.94
CA GLY A 275 16.50 1.56 33.64
C GLY A 275 16.79 2.53 34.79
N GLY A 276 16.83 2.04 36.03
CA GLY A 276 17.22 2.83 37.20
C GLY A 276 18.74 2.98 37.37
N ASN A 277 19.54 2.21 36.65
CA ASN A 277 20.98 2.19 36.80
C ASN A 277 21.62 3.40 36.10
N ARG A 278 22.72 3.92 36.66
CA ARG A 278 23.41 5.12 36.14
C ARG A 278 24.69 4.81 35.37
N ASP A 279 25.14 3.55 35.40
CA ASP A 279 26.35 3.13 34.72
C ASP A 279 26.19 3.15 33.20
N TYR A 280 27.33 3.12 32.51
CA TYR A 280 27.37 3.22 31.06
C TYR A 280 26.75 1.97 30.40
N ALA A 281 26.99 0.78 30.96
CA ALA A 281 26.55 -0.46 30.33
C ALA A 281 25.03 -0.58 30.32
N SER A 282 24.36 -0.22 31.42
CA SER A 282 22.90 -0.15 31.49
C SER A 282 22.31 0.93 30.58
N LYS A 283 22.95 2.10 30.43
CA LYS A 283 22.49 3.13 29.46
C LYS A 283 22.57 2.65 28.03
N THR A 284 23.69 2.06 27.62
CA THR A 284 23.83 1.46 26.29
C THR A 284 22.81 0.34 26.07
N PHE A 285 22.57 -0.50 27.08
CA PHE A 285 21.55 -1.54 26.98
C PHE A 285 20.13 -0.99 26.82
N MET A 286 19.81 0.11 27.50
CA MET A 286 18.54 0.81 27.34
C MET A 286 18.38 1.40 25.94
N GLU A 287 19.43 2.00 25.37
CA GLU A 287 19.42 2.46 23.98
C GLU A 287 19.18 1.31 23.00
N MET A 288 19.86 0.17 23.21
CA MET A 288 19.63 -1.03 22.41
C MET A 288 18.19 -1.52 22.54
N THR A 289 17.61 -1.47 23.75
CA THR A 289 16.23 -1.86 24.02
C THR A 289 15.21 -0.94 23.36
N LEU A 290 15.44 0.37 23.35
CA LEU A 290 14.59 1.32 22.61
C LEU A 290 14.63 1.05 21.10
N GLN A 291 15.79 0.67 20.56
CA GLN A 291 15.86 0.26 19.15
C GLN A 291 15.15 -1.08 18.88
N MET A 292 15.17 -2.00 19.85
CA MET A 292 14.37 -3.23 19.75
C MET A 292 12.87 -2.91 19.72
N GLU A 293 12.41 -1.97 20.54
CA GLU A 293 11.01 -1.51 20.54
C GLU A 293 10.61 -0.94 19.17
N ASN A 294 11.46 -0.09 18.57
CA ASN A 294 11.23 0.40 17.21
C ASN A 294 11.10 -0.74 16.18
N LEU A 295 11.93 -1.79 16.29
CA LEU A 295 11.84 -2.96 15.41
C LEU A 295 10.56 -3.78 15.64
N ILE A 296 10.14 -3.92 16.91
CA ILE A 296 8.88 -4.59 17.29
C ILE A 296 7.70 -3.81 16.69
N ASP A 297 7.66 -2.48 16.85
CA ASP A 297 6.59 -1.64 16.32
C ASP A 297 6.49 -1.76 14.78
N VAL A 298 7.62 -1.77 14.09
CA VAL A 298 7.66 -1.98 12.63
C VAL A 298 7.18 -3.39 12.27
N ALA A 299 7.53 -4.42 13.06
CA ALA A 299 7.08 -5.80 12.85
C ALA A 299 5.56 -5.96 13.10
N ILE A 300 5.02 -5.29 14.12
CA ILE A 300 3.57 -5.22 14.38
C ILE A 300 2.89 -4.56 13.18
N GLY A 301 3.36 -3.37 12.75
CA GLY A 301 2.78 -2.69 11.59
C GLY A 301 2.83 -3.53 10.31
N ALA A 302 3.93 -4.25 10.09
CA ALA A 302 4.09 -5.14 8.94
C ALA A 302 3.15 -6.36 8.98
N THR A 303 2.87 -6.91 10.17
CA THR A 303 1.94 -8.03 10.34
C THR A 303 0.48 -7.60 10.32
N VAL A 304 0.13 -6.43 10.88
CA VAL A 304 -1.20 -5.80 10.71
C VAL A 304 -1.50 -5.58 9.23
N ALA A 305 -0.50 -5.12 8.44
CA ALA A 305 -0.65 -4.95 7.00
C ALA A 305 -0.87 -6.27 6.22
N LEU A 306 -0.71 -7.43 6.87
CA LEU A 306 -1.00 -8.76 6.37
C LEU A 306 -2.33 -9.34 6.92
N GLY A 307 -3.08 -8.58 7.71
CA GLY A 307 -4.33 -9.02 8.36
C GLY A 307 -4.11 -9.64 9.75
N GLY A 308 -3.00 -9.29 10.40
CA GLY A 308 -2.69 -9.66 11.78
C GLY A 308 -3.28 -8.73 12.83
#